data_AF-A0A8X7UTL1-F1
#
_entry.id   AF-A0A8X7UTL1-F1
#
_cell.length_a   1.000
_cell.length_b   1.000
_cell.length_c   1.000
_cell.angle_alpha   90.00
_cell.angle_beta   90.00
_cell.angle_gamma   90.00
#
_symmetry.space_group_name_H-M   'P 1'
#
loop_
_entity.id
_entity.type
_entity.pdbx_description
1 polymer ?
#
loop_
_entity_poly.entity_id
_entity_poly.type
_entity_poly.pdbx_seq_one_letter_code
_entity_poly.pdbx_strand_id
1 'polypeptide(L)'
;MHTLNPKPISHVNLNSSSVYLTTDYAAKVADFTSLSSTPIDPQTNYVYSFGVILYEVITGKVPDPYSPIKENKPARQLVDPTLKSFDENVLHKLWEVVMDCLNQCPEMKEVVGKLTEITGITEDAALPRPSWWAELEIITTEGT
;
A
#
# COMPACT_ATOMS: atom_id res chain seq x y z
N MET A 1 11.84 -14.59 22.79
CA MET A 1 11.10 -13.73 21.84
C MET A 1 11.77 -12.36 21.89
N HIS A 2 12.72 -12.08 21.00
CA HIS A 2 13.32 -10.74 20.93
C HIS A 2 12.36 -9.85 20.15
N THR A 3 11.68 -8.94 20.85
CA THR A 3 10.87 -7.89 20.23
C THR A 3 11.81 -6.99 19.45
N LEU A 4 11.88 -7.21 18.13
CA LEU A 4 12.53 -6.27 17.23
C LEU A 4 11.68 -5.01 17.25
N ASN A 5 12.22 -3.93 17.82
CA ASN A 5 11.73 -2.57 17.60
C ASN A 5 12.62 -1.94 16.51
N PRO A 6 12.46 -2.32 15.23
CA PRO A 6 13.23 -1.70 14.17
C PRO A 6 12.90 -0.20 14.14
N LYS A 7 13.91 0.61 13.90
CA LYS A 7 13.73 2.05 13.69
C LYS A 7 12.77 2.26 12.50
N PRO A 8 11.82 3.20 12.58
CA PRO A 8 10.97 3.53 11.44
C PRO A 8 11.81 3.84 10.21
N ILE A 9 11.55 3.13 9.12
CA ILE A 9 12.19 3.34 7.83
C ILE A 9 11.27 4.24 7.02
N SER A 10 11.77 5.40 6.59
CA SER A 10 11.01 6.29 5.71
C SER A 10 11.30 5.91 4.25
N HIS A 11 10.25 5.55 3.50
CA HIS A 11 10.36 5.28 2.08
C HIS A 11 10.26 6.60 1.31
N VAL A 12 11.39 7.06 0.76
CA VAL A 12 11.51 8.40 0.14
C VAL A 12 10.81 8.49 -1.23
N ASN A 13 10.40 7.37 -1.84
CA ASN A 13 9.80 7.39 -3.18
C ASN A 13 8.70 6.34 -3.36
N LEU A 14 7.68 6.34 -2.49
CA LEU A 14 6.57 5.40 -2.61
C LEU A 14 5.70 5.77 -3.83
N ASN A 15 5.62 4.87 -4.81
CA ASN A 15 4.76 4.98 -6.00
C ASN A 15 4.36 3.57 -6.49
N SER A 16 3.44 3.47 -7.44
CA SER A 16 2.96 2.16 -7.94
C SER A 16 4.05 1.29 -8.57
N SER A 17 5.15 1.85 -9.09
CA SER A 17 6.27 1.05 -9.61
C SER A 17 7.12 0.39 -8.51
N SER A 18 7.02 0.88 -7.27
CA SER A 18 7.67 0.30 -6.09
C SER A 18 6.81 -0.77 -5.39
N VAL A 19 5.59 -1.03 -5.87
CA VAL A 19 4.65 -2.01 -5.29
C VAL A 19 4.49 -3.20 -6.23
N TYR A 20 5.03 -4.35 -5.81
CA TYR A 20 4.99 -5.59 -6.56
C TYR A 20 3.89 -6.50 -6.00
N LEU A 21 3.31 -7.33 -6.86
CA LEU A 21 2.32 -8.33 -6.45
C LEU A 21 2.94 -9.72 -6.45
N THR A 22 2.67 -10.50 -5.41
CA THR A 22 2.96 -11.93 -5.38
C THR A 22 1.96 -12.72 -6.22
N THR A 23 2.18 -14.03 -6.37
CA THR A 23 1.29 -14.94 -7.12
C THR A 23 -0.11 -15.05 -6.52
N ASP A 24 -0.26 -14.76 -5.23
CA ASP A 24 -1.53 -14.67 -4.50
C ASP A 24 -2.07 -13.23 -4.41
N TYR A 25 -1.53 -12.31 -5.22
CA TYR A 25 -1.93 -10.89 -5.29
C TYR A 25 -1.68 -10.08 -4.00
N ALA A 26 -0.83 -10.58 -3.09
CA ALA A 26 -0.39 -9.78 -1.96
C ALA A 26 0.61 -8.70 -2.41
N ALA A 27 0.40 -7.47 -1.96
CA ALA A 27 1.27 -6.35 -2.29
C ALA A 27 2.55 -6.36 -1.45
N LYS A 28 3.69 -6.10 -2.09
CA LYS A 28 5.01 -5.98 -1.47
C LYS A 28 5.69 -4.70 -1.94
N VAL A 29 6.06 -3.86 -0.98
CA VAL A 29 6.85 -2.65 -1.25
C VAL A 29 8.32 -3.04 -1.41
N ALA A 30 8.97 -2.57 -2.46
CA ALA A 30 10.40 -2.74 -2.73
C ALA A 30 11.10 -1.36 -2.80
N ASP A 31 12.33 -1.30 -3.31
CA ASP A 31 13.07 -0.06 -3.58
C ASP A 31 13.33 0.85 -2.37
N PHE A 32 13.59 0.25 -1.21
CA PHE A 32 14.15 0.92 -0.04
C PHE A 32 15.60 1.45 -0.25
N THR A 33 16.15 1.40 -1.46
CA THR A 33 17.56 1.70 -1.76
C THR A 33 17.92 3.18 -1.60
N SER A 34 16.93 4.07 -1.46
CA SER A 34 17.13 5.51 -1.22
C SER A 34 17.42 5.85 0.26
N LEU A 35 17.98 4.92 1.03
CA LEU A 35 18.36 5.13 2.44
C LEU A 35 19.72 5.85 2.60
N SER A 36 20.40 6.21 1.50
CA SER A 36 21.69 6.90 1.56
C SER A 36 21.54 8.43 1.49
N SER A 37 21.77 9.08 2.63
CA SER A 37 22.37 10.43 2.77
C SER A 37 21.63 11.67 2.25
N THR A 38 20.43 11.58 1.67
CA THR A 38 19.62 12.78 1.40
C THR A 38 18.74 13.09 2.62
N PRO A 39 18.71 14.36 3.10
CA PRO A 39 17.71 14.78 4.07
C PRO A 39 16.34 14.36 3.56
N ILE A 40 15.56 13.68 4.40
CA ILE A 40 14.14 13.43 4.12
C ILE A 40 13.54 14.82 3.86
N ASP A 41 13.10 15.07 2.64
CA ASP A 41 12.37 16.30 2.35
C ASP A 41 11.12 16.27 3.25
N PRO A 42 10.92 17.27 4.12
CA PRO A 42 9.73 17.36 4.97
C PRO A 42 8.42 17.28 4.18
N GLN A 43 8.46 17.54 2.86
CA GLN A 43 7.32 17.42 1.96
C GLN A 43 7.06 15.99 1.45
N THR A 44 8.01 15.05 1.58
CA THR A 44 7.79 13.67 1.13
C THR A 44 6.93 12.92 2.13
N ASN A 45 5.62 13.03 1.96
CA ASN A 45 4.65 12.36 2.81
C ASN A 45 4.26 11.01 2.20
N TYR A 46 4.80 9.92 2.74
CA TYR A 46 4.46 8.56 2.32
C TYR A 46 2.95 8.24 2.47
N VAL A 47 2.23 8.95 3.34
CA VAL A 47 0.77 8.87 3.46
C VAL A 47 0.10 9.47 2.24
N TYR A 48 0.58 10.63 1.77
CA TYR A 48 0.10 11.23 0.53
C TYR A 48 0.36 10.30 -0.66
N SER A 49 1.59 9.79 -0.78
CA SER A 49 1.96 8.79 -1.80
C SER A 49 1.05 7.56 -1.78
N PHE A 50 0.75 7.03 -0.60
CA PHE A 50 -0.19 5.93 -0.45
C PHE A 50 -1.61 6.31 -0.92
N GLY A 51 -2.08 7.52 -0.58
CA GLY A 51 -3.35 8.06 -1.06
C GLY A 51 -3.42 8.14 -2.59
N VAL A 52 -2.32 8.53 -3.24
CA VAL A 52 -2.20 8.51 -4.70
C VAL A 52 -2.31 7.09 -5.25
N ILE A 53 -1.60 6.12 -4.66
CA ILE A 53 -1.69 4.71 -5.10
C ILE A 53 -3.12 4.16 -4.93
N LEU A 54 -3.79 4.46 -3.83
CA LEU A 54 -5.17 4.02 -3.62
C LEU A 54 -6.14 4.70 -4.61
N TYR A 55 -5.90 5.97 -4.95
CA TYR A 55 -6.62 6.65 -6.04
C TYR A 55 -6.39 5.94 -7.39
N GLU A 56 -5.16 5.56 -7.71
CA GLU A 56 -4.83 4.81 -8.94
C GLU A 56 -5.62 3.49 -9.00
N VAL A 57 -5.68 2.75 -7.89
CA VAL A 57 -6.42 1.47 -7.80
C VAL A 57 -7.93 1.67 -8.03
N ILE A 58 -8.54 2.71 -7.46
CA ILE A 58 -9.98 2.97 -7.61
C ILE A 58 -10.31 3.45 -9.02
N THR A 59 -9.48 4.32 -9.60
CA THR A 59 -9.79 5.01 -10.85
C THR A 59 -9.24 4.34 -12.09
N GLY A 60 -8.28 3.42 -11.94
CA GLY A 60 -7.53 2.81 -13.03
C GLY A 60 -6.63 3.80 -13.78
N LYS A 61 -6.34 4.97 -13.20
CA LYS A 61 -5.61 6.07 -13.85
C LYS A 61 -4.44 6.51 -13.01
N VAL A 62 -3.29 6.70 -13.66
CA VAL A 62 -2.11 7.32 -13.06
C VAL A 62 -2.27 8.85 -13.12
N PRO A 63 -2.37 9.54 -11.97
CA PRO A 63 -2.47 11.01 -11.96
C PRO A 63 -1.16 11.65 -12.42
N ASP A 64 -1.25 12.87 -12.93
CA ASP A 64 -0.06 13.65 -13.28
C ASP A 64 0.72 14.03 -12.01
N PRO A 65 2.00 13.62 -11.87
CA PRO A 65 2.80 13.88 -10.68
C PRO A 65 3.03 15.37 -10.40
N TYR A 66 2.86 16.24 -11.40
CA TYR A 66 3.05 17.68 -11.25
C TYR A 66 1.75 18.43 -10.92
N SER A 67 0.61 17.75 -10.95
CA SER A 67 -0.70 18.35 -10.76
C SER A 67 -1.37 17.82 -9.48
N PRO A 68 -1.81 18.70 -8.57
CA PRO A 68 -2.51 18.25 -7.38
C PRO A 68 -3.83 17.57 -7.76
N ILE A 69 -4.09 16.40 -7.18
CA ILE A 69 -5.37 15.70 -7.32
C ILE A 69 -6.45 16.54 -6.65
N LYS A 70 -7.35 17.12 -7.45
CA LYS A 70 -8.51 17.89 -6.99
C LYS A 70 -9.76 17.31 -7.60
N GLU A 71 -10.36 16.33 -6.91
CA GLU A 71 -11.57 15.70 -7.38
C GLU A 71 -12.81 16.29 -6.72
N ASN A 72 -13.60 16.98 -7.54
CA ASN A 72 -14.91 17.50 -7.14
C ASN A 72 -16.06 16.61 -7.63
N LYS A 73 -15.76 15.55 -8.37
CA LYS A 73 -16.74 14.60 -8.87
C LYS A 73 -17.04 13.54 -7.82
N PRO A 74 -18.26 12.99 -7.79
CA PRO A 74 -18.56 11.87 -6.90
C PRO A 74 -17.73 10.65 -7.27
N ALA A 75 -17.26 9.90 -6.26
CA ALA A 75 -16.37 8.74 -6.41
C ALA A 75 -16.82 7.77 -7.52
N ARG A 76 -18.13 7.48 -7.58
CA ARG A 76 -18.75 6.60 -8.59
C ARG A 76 -18.44 6.98 -10.04
N GLN A 77 -18.27 8.26 -10.34
CA GLN A 77 -17.94 8.72 -11.71
C GLN A 77 -16.46 8.62 -12.05
N LEU A 78 -15.62 8.36 -11.05
CA LEU A 78 -14.18 8.28 -11.18
C LEU A 78 -13.68 6.84 -11.21
N VAL A 79 -14.50 5.88 -10.76
CA VAL A 79 -14.20 4.45 -10.75
C VAL A 79 -13.77 3.97 -12.13
N ASP A 80 -12.78 3.08 -12.16
CA ASP A 80 -12.31 2.42 -13.36
C ASP A 80 -13.49 1.76 -14.13
N PRO A 81 -13.77 2.19 -15.37
CA PRO A 81 -14.88 1.66 -16.16
C PRO A 81 -14.68 0.19 -16.58
N THR A 82 -13.48 -0.38 -16.40
CA THR A 82 -13.20 -1.80 -16.66
C THR A 82 -13.69 -2.73 -15.56
N LEU A 83 -14.02 -2.20 -14.37
CA LEU A 83 -14.60 -2.98 -13.28
C LEU A 83 -16.02 -3.44 -13.65
N LYS A 84 -16.24 -4.76 -13.62
CA LYS A 84 -17.54 -5.36 -13.92
C LYS A 84 -18.60 -5.04 -12.86
N SER A 85 -18.18 -4.91 -11.61
CA SER A 85 -19.03 -4.65 -10.45
C SER A 85 -18.18 -4.21 -9.27
N PHE A 86 -18.76 -3.42 -8.37
CA PHE A 86 -18.14 -3.02 -7.11
C PHE A 86 -19.22 -2.75 -6.06
N ASP A 87 -18.83 -2.75 -4.79
CA ASP A 87 -19.70 -2.37 -3.68
C ASP A 87 -19.61 -0.85 -3.45
N GLU A 88 -20.76 -0.16 -3.52
CA GLU A 88 -20.86 1.30 -3.39
C GLU A 88 -20.49 1.80 -1.98
N ASN A 89 -20.79 1.03 -0.93
CA ASN A 89 -20.45 1.41 0.43
C ASN A 89 -18.95 1.27 0.67
N VAL A 90 -18.34 0.20 0.15
CA VAL A 90 -16.88 0.01 0.20
C VAL A 90 -16.19 1.12 -0.60
N LEU A 91 -16.68 1.45 -1.79
CA LEU A 91 -16.15 2.56 -2.60
C LEU A 91 -16.20 3.88 -1.83
N HIS A 92 -17.35 4.20 -1.23
CA HIS A 92 -17.51 5.45 -0.49
C HIS A 92 -16.48 5.59 0.64
N LYS A 93 -16.34 4.53 1.47
CA LYS A 93 -15.37 4.53 2.57
C LYS A 93 -13.91 4.55 2.09
N LEU A 94 -13.57 3.80 1.04
CA LEU A 94 -12.23 3.84 0.45
C LEU A 94 -11.91 5.23 -0.12
N TRP A 95 -12.90 5.90 -0.72
CA TRP A 95 -12.74 7.24 -1.24
C TRP A 95 -12.48 8.28 -0.14
N GLU A 96 -13.15 8.15 1.01
CA GLU A 96 -12.84 8.96 2.20
C GLU A 96 -11.37 8.77 2.63
N VAL A 97 -10.87 7.53 2.66
CA VAL A 97 -9.46 7.24 2.97
C VAL A 97 -8.52 7.92 1.98
N VAL A 98 -8.82 7.88 0.67
CA VAL A 98 -8.04 8.59 -0.36
C VAL A 98 -8.00 10.09 -0.04
N MET A 99 -9.15 10.70 0.19
CA MET A 99 -9.24 12.14 0.43
C MET A 99 -8.57 12.57 1.73
N ASP A 100 -8.63 11.75 2.78
CA ASP A 100 -7.91 12.00 4.03
C ASP A 100 -6.40 11.96 3.80
N CYS A 101 -5.90 10.95 3.08
CA CYS A 101 -4.47 10.84 2.75
C CYS A 101 -3.98 12.04 1.93
N LEU A 102 -4.76 12.48 0.94
CA LEU A 102 -4.38 13.57 0.02
C LEU A 102 -4.47 14.97 0.65
N ASN A 103 -5.38 15.19 1.61
CA ASN A 103 -5.65 16.54 2.15
C ASN A 103 -5.18 16.74 3.59
N GLN A 104 -5.33 15.72 4.44
CA GLN A 104 -5.08 15.81 5.88
C GLN A 104 -3.80 15.12 6.30
N CYS A 105 -3.32 14.17 5.50
CA CYS A 105 -2.07 13.44 5.75
C CYS A 105 -2.01 12.86 7.19
N PRO A 106 -3.00 12.03 7.59
CA PRO A 106 -3.09 11.45 8.94
C PRO A 106 -1.91 10.51 9.24
N GLU A 107 -1.82 10.01 10.47
CA GLU A 107 -0.87 8.94 10.77
C GLU A 107 -1.23 7.65 10.01
N MET A 108 -0.24 6.94 9.48
CA MET A 108 -0.50 5.69 8.73
C MET A 108 -1.20 4.63 9.58
N LYS A 109 -1.03 4.65 10.91
CA LYS A 109 -1.77 3.77 11.82
C LYS A 109 -3.28 3.99 11.74
N GLU A 110 -3.72 5.24 11.59
CA GLU A 110 -5.14 5.58 11.43
C GLU A 110 -5.66 5.11 10.07
N VAL A 111 -4.85 5.28 9.02
CA VAL A 111 -5.16 4.80 7.65
C VAL A 111 -5.34 3.28 7.66
N VAL A 112 -4.41 2.54 8.26
CA VAL A 112 -4.49 1.08 8.41
C VAL A 112 -5.75 0.68 9.18
N GLY A 113 -6.06 1.36 10.29
CA GLY A 113 -7.28 1.09 11.06
C GLY A 113 -8.56 1.21 10.23
N LYS A 114 -8.68 2.28 9.43
CA LYS A 114 -9.80 2.48 8.50
C LYS A 114 -9.86 1.37 7.44
N LEU A 115 -8.73 1.06 6.81
CA LEU A 115 -8.67 0.02 5.78
C LEU A 115 -9.02 -1.37 6.33
N THR A 116 -8.59 -1.71 7.54
CA THR A 116 -8.96 -2.97 8.20
C THR A 116 -10.46 -3.04 8.48
N GLU A 117 -11.09 -1.94 8.93
CA GLU A 117 -12.55 -1.90 9.11
C GLU A 117 -13.31 -2.08 7.79
N ILE A 118 -12.81 -1.47 6.71
CA ILE A 118 -13.45 -1.50 5.39
C ILE A 118 -13.31 -2.88 4.73
N THR A 119 -12.10 -3.45 4.77
CA THR A 119 -11.76 -4.66 3.99
C THR A 119 -11.87 -5.95 4.80
N GLY A 120 -11.86 -5.87 6.12
CA GLY A 120 -11.74 -7.03 7.01
C GLY A 120 -10.36 -7.70 6.96
N ILE A 121 -9.38 -7.14 6.23
CA ILE A 121 -8.04 -7.69 6.13
C ILE A 121 -7.25 -7.32 7.40
N THR A 122 -6.89 -8.34 8.15
CA THR A 122 -6.03 -8.22 9.34
C THR A 122 -4.56 -8.29 8.94
N GLU A 123 -3.67 -7.90 9.86
CA GLU A 123 -2.22 -8.01 9.65
C GLU A 123 -1.79 -9.44 9.27
N ASP A 124 -2.35 -10.46 9.95
CA ASP A 124 -2.07 -11.87 9.67
C ASP A 124 -2.54 -12.29 8.26
N ALA A 125 -3.70 -11.78 7.82
CA ALA A 125 -4.23 -12.04 6.49
C ALA A 125 -3.47 -11.31 5.37
N ALA A 126 -2.79 -10.20 5.71
CA ALA A 126 -1.96 -9.43 4.77
C ALA A 126 -0.55 -10.01 4.62
N LEU A 127 -0.12 -10.92 5.51
CA LEU A 127 1.15 -11.60 5.37
C LEU A 127 1.09 -12.54 4.15
N PRO A 128 2.12 -12.53 3.28
CA PRO A 128 2.20 -13.49 2.19
C PRO A 128 2.14 -14.90 2.80
N ARG A 129 1.19 -15.70 2.34
CA ARG A 129 1.01 -17.05 2.89
C ARG A 129 2.28 -17.86 2.64
N PRO A 130 2.88 -18.49 3.66
CA PRO A 130 4.07 -19.30 3.46
C PRO A 130 3.67 -20.52 2.62
N SER A 131 4.05 -20.55 1.34
CA SER A 131 3.99 -21.76 0.55
C SER A 131 5.04 -21.83 -0.55
N TRP A 132 5.51 -23.07 -0.67
CA TRP A 132 6.62 -23.68 -1.42
C TRP A 132 8.07 -23.34 -1.05
N TRP A 133 8.41 -22.16 -0.52
CA TRP A 133 9.78 -21.91 -0.01
C TRP A 133 9.98 -22.21 1.49
N ALA A 134 8.92 -22.58 2.21
CA ALA A 134 9.01 -22.93 3.63
C ALA A 134 9.39 -24.41 3.87
N GLU A 135 9.37 -25.25 2.83
CA GLU A 135 9.99 -26.60 2.88
C GLU A 135 11.43 -26.52 2.38
N LEU A 136 12.30 -25.92 3.20
CA LEU A 136 13.72 -26.27 3.12
C LEU A 136 13.89 -27.61 3.84
N GLU A 137 13.63 -28.72 3.16
CA GLU A 137 14.20 -30.01 3.57
C GLU A 137 15.72 -29.88 3.47
N ILE A 138 16.37 -29.61 4.59
CA ILE A 138 17.81 -29.76 4.71
C ILE A 138 18.07 -31.27 4.73
N ILE A 139 18.22 -31.88 3.56
CA ILE A 139 18.70 -33.25 3.44
C ILE A 139 20.18 -33.23 3.85
N THR A 140 20.46 -33.42 5.14
CA THR A 140 21.80 -33.78 5.60
C THR A 140 22.06 -35.21 5.14
N THR A 141 22.74 -35.37 4.01
CA THR A 141 23.36 -36.64 3.67
C THR A 141 24.45 -36.93 4.71
N GLU A 142 24.21 -37.93 5.55
CA GLU A 142 25.26 -38.47 6.41
C GLU A 142 26.39 -39.00 5.52
N GLY A 143 27.54 -38.36 5.61
CA GLY A 143 28.77 -38.80 4.97
C GLY A 143 29.20 -40.14 5.54
N THR A 144 29.50 -41.08 4.66
CA THR A 144 30.14 -42.37 4.99
C THR A 144 31.64 -42.18 5.16
#